data_AF-A0A379LRB3-F1
#
_entry.id   AF-A0A379LRB3-F1
#
_cell.length_a   1.000
_cell.length_b   1.000
_cell.length_c   1.000
_cell.angle_alpha   90.00
_cell.angle_beta   90.00
_cell.angle_gamma   90.00
#
_symmetry.space_group_name_H-M   'P 1'
#
loop_
_entity.id
_entity.type
_entity.pdbx_description
1 polymer ?
#
loop_
_entity_poly.entity_id
_entity_poly.type
_entity_poly.pdbx_seq_one_letter_code
_entity_poly.pdbx_strand_id
1 'polypeptide(L)' 'MSRWSVLGSGVAGLCVATLLLERGETVEVITQPDCRAASHWAGGMLAPLV' A
#
# COMPACT_ATOMS: atom_id res chain seq x y z
N MET A 1 -14.40 15.00 -4.91
CA MET A 1 -14.17 13.85 -4.03
C MET A 1 -14.35 12.60 -4.85
N SER A 2 -13.26 11.89 -5.13
CA SER A 2 -13.27 10.62 -5.82
C SER A 2 -13.15 9.48 -4.80
N ARG A 3 -13.75 8.32 -5.10
CA ARG A 3 -13.64 7.11 -4.28
C ARG A 3 -12.65 6.17 -4.94
N TRP A 4 -11.62 5.76 -4.21
CA TRP A 4 -10.54 4.92 -4.69
C TRP A 4 -10.51 3.59 -3.95
N SER A 5 -10.24 2.52 -4.71
CA SER A 5 -10.00 1.18 -4.15
C SER A 5 -8.55 0.80 -4.43
N VAL A 6 -7.79 0.51 -3.38
CA VAL A 6 -6.42 0.00 -3.47
C VAL A 6 -6.43 -1.50 -3.26
N LEU A 7 -5.94 -2.26 -4.25
CA LEU A 7 -5.84 -3.71 -4.16
C LEU A 7 -4.49 -4.11 -3.57
N GLY A 8 -4.53 -4.79 -2.42
CA GLY A 8 -3.36 -5.33 -1.73
C GLY A 8 -2.87 -4.47 -0.56
N SER A 9 -2.51 -5.13 0.54
CA SER A 9 -2.01 -4.52 1.77
C SER A 9 -0.48 -4.61 1.93
N GLY A 10 0.24 -4.59 0.81
CA GLY A 10 1.71 -4.47 0.80
C GLY A 10 2.16 -3.02 0.97
N VAL A 11 3.48 -2.81 1.14
CA VAL A 11 4.06 -1.48 1.37
C VAL A 11 3.65 -0.46 0.31
N ALA A 12 3.68 -0.83 -0.97
CA ALA A 12 3.30 0.06 -2.06
C ALA A 12 1.83 0.48 -1.99
N GLY A 13 0.92 -0.47 -1.77
CA GLY A 13 -0.52 -0.21 -1.66
C GLY A 13 -0.84 0.69 -0.48
N LEU A 14 -0.26 0.40 0.69
CA LEU A 14 -0.49 1.21 1.89
C LEU A 14 0.10 2.63 1.75
N CYS A 15 1.28 2.80 1.16
CA CYS A 15 1.84 4.12 0.87
C CYS A 15 0.93 4.94 -0.06
N VAL A 16 0.39 4.32 -1.12
CA VAL A 16 -0.55 4.99 -2.02
C VAL A 16 -1.86 5.36 -1.31
N ALA A 17 -2.42 4.45 -0.50
CA ALA A 17 -3.63 4.70 0.27
C ALA A 17 -3.45 5.88 1.24
N THR A 18 -2.31 5.95 1.94
CA THR A 18 -1.96 7.08 2.80
C THR A 18 -1.92 8.39 2.02
N LEU A 19 -1.22 8.42 0.88
CA LEU A 19 -1.09 9.63 0.05
C LEU A 19 -2.43 10.11 -0.53
N LEU A 20 -3.36 9.20 -0.81
CA LEU A 20 -4.72 9.54 -1.26
C LEU A 20 -5.54 10.11 -0.10
N LEU A 21 -5.47 9.50 1.09
CA LEU A 21 -6.13 10.02 2.30
C LEU A 21 -5.63 11.42 2.66
N GLU A 22 -4.32 11.66 2.59
CA GLU A 22 -3.71 12.98 2.83
C GLU A 22 -4.18 14.07 1.85
N ARG A 23 -4.62 13.68 0.65
CA ARG A 23 -5.21 14.59 -0.35
C ARG A 23 -6.71 14.82 -0.16
N GLY A 24 -7.32 14.24 0.88
CA GLY A 24 -8.75 14.34 1.15
C GLY A 24 -9.62 13.41 0.28
N GLU A 25 -9.02 12.41 -0.35
CA GLU A 25 -9.77 11.41 -1.12
C GLU A 25 -10.36 10.33 -0.20
N THR A 26 -11.43 9.68 -0.66
CA THR A 26 -12.02 8.53 0.06
C THR A 26 -11.38 7.24 -0.44
N VAL A 27 -10.77 6.46 0.46
CA VAL A 27 -10.02 5.25 0.09
C VAL A 27 -10.51 4.03 0.85
N GLU A 28 -10.63 2.90 0.16
CA GLU A 28 -10.72 1.57 0.75
C GLU A 28 -9.53 0.70 0.31
N VAL A 29 -9.04 -0.17 1.21
CA VAL A 29 -8.02 -1.16 0.88
C VAL A 29 -8.67 -2.53 0.86
N ILE A 30 -8.61 -3.20 -0.30
CA ILE A 30 -9.11 -4.56 -0.47
C ILE A 30 -7.91 -5.49 -0.37
N THR A 31 -7.95 -6.41 0.59
CA THR A 31 -6.86 -7.36 0.83
C THR A 31 -7.38 -8.78 0.98
N GLN A 32 -6.47 -9.75 0.93
CA GLN A 32 -6.74 -11.16 1.17
C GLN A 32 -6.08 -11.54 2.51
N PRO A 33 -6.86 -11.71 3.60
CA PRO A 33 -6.33 -11.83 4.97
C PRO A 33 -5.28 -12.95 5.16
N ASP A 34 -5.46 -14.06 4.46
CA ASP A 34 -4.58 -15.24 4.58
C ASP A 34 -3.33 -15.15 3.67
N CYS A 35 -3.16 -14.06 2.92
CA CYS A 35 -2.01 -13.83 2.05
C CYS A 35 -1.09 -12.76 2.65
N ARG A 36 0.13 -13.16 3.06
CA ARG A 36 1.14 -12.20 3.49
C ARG A 36 1.77 -11.51 2.28
N ALA A 37 1.69 -10.18 2.23
CA ALA A 37 2.41 -9.39 1.24
C ALA A 37 3.93 -9.60 1.36
N ALA A 38 4.65 -9.53 0.24
CA ALA A 38 6.12 -9.68 0.21
C ALA A 38 6.84 -8.71 1.18
N SER A 39 6.26 -7.53 1.40
CA SER A 39 6.74 -6.52 2.36
C SER A 39 6.88 -7.04 3.79
N HIS A 40 6.14 -8.07 4.18
CA HIS A 40 6.27 -8.69 5.50
C HIS A 40 7.64 -9.35 5.73
N TRP A 41 8.25 -9.84 4.65
CA TRP A 41 9.54 -10.54 4.68
C TRP A 41 10.72 -9.66 4.28
N ALA A 42 10.45 -8.44 3.80
CA ALA A 42 11.48 -7.54 3.29
C ALA A 42 12.36 -7.02 4.43
N GLY A 43 13.69 -7.13 4.28
CA GLY A 43 14.66 -6.62 5.26
C GLY A 43 14.83 -5.09 5.28
N GLY A 44 14.20 -4.36 4.35
CA GLY A 44 14.17 -2.89 4.34
C GLY A 44 15.42 -2.19 3.79
N MET A 45 16.30 -2.87 3.06
CA MET A 45 17.42 -2.21 2.37
C MET A 45 16.90 -1.26 1.30
N LEU A 46 17.33 0.01 1.36
CA LEU A 46 16.95 1.06 0.40
C LEU A 46 18.11 1.45 -0.53
N ALA A 47 19.21 0.70 -0.49
CA ALA A 47 20.34 0.93 -1.38
C ALA A 47 19.86 0.81 -2.85
N PRO A 48 20.05 1.84 -3.69
CA PRO A 48 19.73 1.75 -5.10
C PRO A 48 20.55 0.63 -5.74
N LEU A 49 19.92 -0.12 -6.64
CA LEU A 49 20.67 -1.00 -7.53
C LEU A 49 21.40 -0.10 -8.53
N VAL A 50 22.73 -0.03 -8.42
CA VAL A 50 23.62 0.68 -9.36
C VAL A 50 24.12 -0.27 -10.44
#